data_AF-A0A7W6FW33-F1
#
_entry.id   AF-A0A7W6FW33-F1
#
_cell.length_a   1.000
_cell.length_b   1.000
_cell.length_c   1.000
_cell.angle_alpha   90.00
_cell.angle_beta   90.00
_cell.angle_gamma   90.00
#
_symmetry.space_group_name_H-M   'P 1'
#
loop_
_entity.id
_entity.type
_entity.pdbx_description
1 polymer ?
#
loop_
_entity_poly.entity_id
_entity_poly.type
_entity_poly.pdbx_seq_one_letter_code
_entity_poly.pdbx_strand_id
1 'polypeptide(L)'
;MSAAAWNPVVQWTPKHLVDEVTPPPRDSPSAWIVGLAPASTLYVIAGFDDDAELGETATTCAVGETMMFKPYREFNSIYVTVQPDGSWDTSDPIRAEADHFADENGDFIGGSVSEVISHFQSADERRNEVAEFRIHSYHWGNAKPFRLEISADTGKAHFNPVDAG
;
A
#
# COMPACT_ATOMS: atom_id res chain seq x y z
N MET A 1 2.11 2.92 -31.84
CA MET A 1 1.65 1.71 -31.12
C MET A 1 0.89 2.19 -29.90
N SER A 2 -0.42 1.90 -29.83
CA SER A 2 -1.24 2.29 -28.68
C SER A 2 -0.89 1.37 -27.52
N ALA A 3 -0.25 1.88 -26.47
CA ALA A 3 -0.21 1.18 -25.20
C ALA A 3 -1.67 0.90 -24.81
N ALA A 4 -2.02 -0.36 -24.56
CA ALA A 4 -3.32 -0.69 -23.99
C ALA A 4 -3.48 0.14 -22.71
N ALA A 5 -4.62 0.80 -22.56
CA ALA A 5 -4.95 1.51 -21.34
C ALA A 5 -5.03 0.48 -20.21
N TRP A 6 -3.92 0.32 -19.49
CA TRP A 6 -3.89 -0.46 -18.27
C TRP A 6 -4.88 0.20 -17.31
N ASN A 7 -5.92 -0.56 -16.92
CA ASN A 7 -6.91 -0.12 -15.96
C ASN A 7 -6.51 -0.71 -14.61
N PRO A 8 -5.76 0.01 -13.75
CA PRO A 8 -5.38 -0.52 -12.47
C PRO A 8 -6.63 -0.78 -11.63
N VAL A 9 -6.76 -2.01 -11.14
CA VAL A 9 -7.63 -2.31 -10.01
C VAL A 9 -7.18 -1.37 -8.88
N VAL A 10 -8.04 -0.45 -8.47
CA VAL A 10 -7.76 0.42 -7.33
C VAL A 10 -7.96 -0.41 -6.07
N GLN A 11 -6.86 -0.75 -5.43
CA GLN A 11 -6.87 -1.38 -4.11
C GLN A 11 -6.95 -0.28 -3.03
N TRP A 12 -7.10 -0.68 -1.77
CA TRP A 12 -7.36 0.23 -0.67
C TRP A 12 -6.56 -0.18 0.55
N THR A 13 -6.03 0.83 1.24
CA THR A 13 -5.31 0.69 2.52
C THR A 13 -5.95 1.62 3.55
N PRO A 14 -6.26 1.17 4.78
CA PRO A 14 -6.62 2.05 5.88
C PRO A 14 -5.57 3.14 6.05
N LYS A 15 -5.99 4.40 6.20
CA LYS A 15 -5.08 5.56 6.22
C LYS A 15 -3.96 5.43 7.25
N HIS A 16 -4.23 4.78 8.37
CA HIS A 16 -3.28 4.60 9.47
C HIS A 16 -2.23 3.50 9.21
N LEU A 17 -2.32 2.79 8.08
CA LEU A 17 -1.41 1.73 7.66
C LEU A 17 -0.63 2.09 6.38
N VAL A 18 -0.63 3.37 5.97
CA VAL A 18 -0.13 3.81 4.65
C VAL A 18 1.38 4.02 4.61
N ASP A 19 2.04 4.06 5.77
CA ASP A 19 3.49 4.12 5.90
C ASP A 19 4.17 2.74 5.76
N GLU A 20 3.41 1.68 5.50
CA GLU A 20 3.92 0.33 5.29
C GLU A 20 3.33 -0.29 3.99
N VAL A 21 4.13 -1.09 3.26
CA VAL A 21 3.65 -1.87 2.09
C VAL A 21 2.90 -3.12 2.54
N THR A 22 3.25 -3.60 3.73
CA THR A 22 2.58 -4.69 4.43
C THR A 22 1.47 -4.06 5.29
N PRO A 23 0.29 -4.70 5.49
CA PRO A 23 -0.11 -5.85 4.70
C PRO A 23 -0.47 -5.37 3.28
N PRO A 24 -0.49 -6.27 2.29
CA PRO A 24 -0.84 -5.90 0.92
C PRO A 24 -2.18 -5.14 0.84
N PRO A 25 -2.27 -4.07 0.04
CA PRO A 25 -3.53 -3.37 -0.21
C PRO A 25 -4.61 -4.33 -0.72
N ARG A 26 -5.87 -4.11 -0.30
CA ARG A 26 -6.99 -5.03 -0.62
C ARG A 26 -7.96 -4.43 -1.62
N ASP A 27 -8.68 -5.29 -2.36
CA ASP A 27 -9.55 -4.87 -3.47
C ASP A 27 -10.72 -3.95 -3.07
N SER A 28 -11.07 -3.89 -1.78
CA SER A 28 -12.06 -2.95 -1.26
C SER A 28 -11.82 -2.63 0.21
N PRO A 29 -12.33 -1.50 0.73
CA PRO A 29 -12.33 -1.21 2.17
C PRO A 29 -12.99 -2.32 3.00
N SER A 30 -14.08 -2.91 2.51
CA SER A 30 -14.79 -4.02 3.19
C SER A 30 -13.95 -5.27 3.33
N ALA A 31 -12.97 -5.49 2.44
CA ALA A 31 -12.07 -6.65 2.52
C ALA A 31 -11.14 -6.59 3.73
N TRP A 32 -11.05 -5.44 4.42
CA TRP A 32 -10.27 -5.29 5.66
C TRP A 32 -11.00 -5.76 6.91
N ILE A 33 -12.31 -6.04 6.83
CA ILE A 33 -13.10 -6.54 7.95
C ILE A 33 -12.80 -8.03 8.13
N VAL A 34 -12.23 -8.42 9.28
CA VAL A 34 -11.89 -9.83 9.57
C VAL A 34 -12.90 -10.52 10.47
N GLY A 35 -13.73 -9.76 11.19
CA GLY A 35 -14.79 -10.33 12.02
C GLY A 35 -15.32 -9.37 13.08
N LEU A 36 -15.98 -9.95 14.09
CA LEU A 36 -16.41 -9.26 15.29
C LEU A 36 -15.41 -9.48 16.43
N ALA A 37 -15.15 -8.45 17.21
CA ALA A 37 -14.34 -8.59 18.41
C ALA A 37 -15.09 -9.47 19.45
N PRO A 38 -14.38 -10.36 20.18
CA PRO A 38 -15.01 -11.23 21.17
C PRO A 38 -15.83 -10.45 22.21
N ALA A 39 -17.06 -10.89 22.46
CA ALA A 39 -17.99 -10.27 23.41
C ALA A 39 -18.26 -8.77 23.17
N SER A 40 -18.13 -8.30 21.93
CA SER A 40 -18.27 -6.89 21.55
C SER A 40 -19.25 -6.71 20.38
N THR A 41 -19.70 -5.48 20.19
CA THR A 41 -20.44 -5.03 18.98
C THR A 41 -19.52 -4.38 17.94
N LEU A 42 -18.21 -4.36 18.19
CA LEU A 42 -17.20 -3.77 17.33
C LEU A 42 -16.70 -4.78 16.30
N TYR A 43 -16.46 -4.31 15.09
CA TYR A 43 -15.82 -5.09 14.03
C TYR A 43 -14.31 -4.90 14.09
N VAL A 44 -13.57 -5.99 13.88
CA VAL A 44 -12.12 -5.98 13.79
C VAL A 44 -11.73 -5.69 12.35
N ILE A 45 -10.85 -4.71 12.21
CA ILE A 45 -10.22 -4.32 10.95
C ILE A 45 -8.77 -4.78 11.00
N ALA A 46 -8.35 -5.54 9.99
CA ALA A 46 -7.01 -6.12 9.94
C ALA A 46 -5.93 -5.06 10.08
N GLY A 47 -4.88 -5.41 10.82
CA GLY A 47 -3.61 -4.68 10.88
C GLY A 47 -2.56 -5.29 9.94
N PHE A 48 -1.29 -5.02 10.24
CA PHE A 48 -0.13 -5.41 9.43
C PHE A 48 0.10 -6.92 9.31
N ASP A 49 -0.09 -7.64 10.40
CA ASP A 49 -0.09 -9.09 10.38
C ASP A 49 -1.52 -9.55 10.12
N ASP A 50 -1.77 -10.14 8.95
CA ASP A 50 -3.07 -10.66 8.49
C ASP A 50 -3.72 -11.68 9.46
N ASP A 51 -3.04 -12.01 10.57
CA ASP A 51 -3.56 -12.80 11.68
C ASP A 51 -4.72 -12.07 12.36
N ALA A 52 -5.93 -12.59 12.11
CA ALA A 52 -7.22 -12.08 12.58
C ALA A 52 -7.43 -12.11 14.11
N GLU A 53 -6.39 -12.36 14.91
CA GLU A 53 -6.42 -12.35 16.36
C GLU A 53 -5.91 -11.02 16.89
N LEU A 54 -6.74 -9.95 16.92
CA LEU A 54 -6.46 -8.68 17.62
C LEU A 54 -4.95 -8.37 17.77
N GLY A 55 -4.21 -8.42 16.66
CA GLY A 55 -2.77 -8.18 16.68
C GLY A 55 -2.52 -6.76 17.18
N GLU A 56 -1.30 -6.45 17.58
CA GLU A 56 -0.96 -5.10 18.11
C GLU A 56 -1.37 -3.96 17.17
N THR A 57 -1.58 -4.27 15.88
CA THR A 57 -1.85 -3.34 14.79
C THR A 57 -3.29 -3.42 14.28
N ALA A 58 -4.09 -4.38 14.74
CA ALA A 58 -5.51 -4.46 14.38
C ALA A 58 -6.31 -3.35 15.09
N THR A 59 -7.28 -2.77 14.40
CA THR A 59 -8.17 -1.76 14.99
C THR A 59 -9.60 -2.25 15.06
N THR A 60 -10.44 -1.52 15.79
CA THR A 60 -11.86 -1.82 15.89
C THR A 60 -12.71 -0.65 15.41
N CYS A 61 -13.86 -0.96 14.83
CA CYS A 61 -14.78 0.02 14.29
C CYS A 61 -16.23 -0.34 14.64
N ALA A 62 -17.00 0.64 15.11
CA ALA A 62 -18.41 0.47 15.43
C ALA A 62 -19.30 0.66 14.20
N VAL A 63 -20.45 -0.01 14.16
CA VAL A 63 -21.46 0.26 13.12
C VAL A 63 -21.88 1.73 13.19
N GLY A 64 -21.86 2.41 12.04
CA GLY A 64 -22.13 3.85 11.89
C GLY A 64 -20.89 4.74 11.98
N GLU A 65 -19.76 4.21 12.42
CA GLU A 65 -18.48 4.93 12.45
C GLU A 65 -17.87 5.03 11.05
N THR A 66 -17.06 6.06 10.83
CA THR A 66 -16.38 6.33 9.56
C THR A 66 -14.88 6.12 9.70
N MET A 67 -14.30 5.35 8.79
CA MET A 67 -12.86 5.16 8.65
C MET A 67 -12.35 5.74 7.32
N MET A 68 -11.09 6.17 7.33
CA MET A 68 -10.43 6.73 6.15
C MET A 68 -9.61 5.66 5.45
N PHE A 69 -9.78 5.52 4.14
CA PHE A 69 -9.00 4.63 3.29
C PHE A 69 -8.32 5.42 2.16
N LYS A 70 -7.07 5.11 1.85
CA LYS A 70 -6.39 5.66 0.68
C LYS A 70 -6.48 4.66 -0.47
N PRO A 71 -6.87 5.10 -1.69
CA PRO A 71 -6.76 4.26 -2.87
C PRO A 71 -5.28 4.04 -3.19
N TYR A 72 -4.91 2.79 -3.46
CA TYR A 72 -3.57 2.36 -3.81
C TYR A 72 -3.50 1.99 -5.30
N ARG A 73 -2.37 2.30 -5.90
CA ARG A 73 -2.00 1.87 -7.25
C ARG A 73 -0.54 1.45 -7.23
N GLU A 74 -0.30 0.18 -7.48
CA GLU A 74 1.02 -0.31 -7.86
C GLU A 74 1.30 0.07 -9.32
N PHE A 75 2.55 0.27 -9.69
CA PHE A 75 2.98 0.34 -11.09
C PHE A 75 4.00 -0.78 -11.34
N ASN A 76 4.38 -0.98 -12.61
CA ASN A 76 5.43 -1.94 -12.92
C ASN A 76 6.71 -1.63 -12.12
N SER A 77 7.40 -2.69 -11.69
CA SER A 77 8.72 -2.54 -11.08
C SER A 77 9.68 -1.87 -12.08
N ILE A 78 10.57 -1.04 -11.54
CA ILE A 78 11.62 -0.35 -12.26
C ILE A 78 12.91 -1.13 -12.03
N TYR A 79 13.64 -1.44 -13.11
CA TYR A 79 14.98 -2.00 -12.99
C TYR A 79 16.01 -0.88 -13.12
N VAL A 80 16.85 -0.75 -12.10
CA VAL A 80 17.90 0.27 -12.00
C VAL A 80 19.25 -0.40 -12.09
N THR A 81 20.12 0.10 -12.96
CA THR A 81 21.54 -0.25 -12.96
C THR A 81 22.34 0.89 -12.32
N VAL A 82 23.04 0.60 -11.23
CA VAL A 82 23.91 1.54 -10.52
C VAL A 82 25.36 1.24 -10.84
N GLN A 83 26.12 2.28 -11.16
CA GLN A 83 27.54 2.22 -11.49
C GLN A 83 28.41 2.42 -10.23
N PRO A 84 29.69 2.01 -10.26
CA PRO A 84 30.62 2.21 -9.14
C PRO A 84 30.85 3.67 -8.73
N ASP A 85 30.61 4.63 -9.63
CA ASP A 85 30.71 6.06 -9.34
C ASP A 85 29.43 6.65 -8.70
N GLY A 86 28.42 5.79 -8.48
CA GLY A 86 27.12 6.14 -7.91
C GLY A 86 26.11 6.68 -8.92
N SER A 87 26.49 6.86 -10.19
CA SER A 87 25.51 7.15 -11.24
C SER A 87 24.60 5.96 -11.51
N TRP A 88 23.40 6.20 -11.98
CA TRP A 88 22.43 5.14 -12.27
C TRP A 88 21.55 5.47 -13.46
N ASP A 89 21.00 4.42 -14.06
CA ASP A 89 20.03 4.51 -15.15
C ASP A 89 18.93 3.46 -14.96
N THR A 90 17.80 3.65 -15.63
CA THR A 90 16.63 2.75 -15.58
C THR A 90 16.35 2.15 -16.93
N SER A 91 16.02 0.86 -16.98
CA SER A 91 15.58 0.20 -18.22
C SER A 91 14.26 0.75 -18.74
N ASP A 92 13.41 1.24 -17.84
CA ASP A 92 12.03 1.64 -18.11
C ASP A 92 11.73 3.04 -17.54
N PRO A 93 10.90 3.85 -18.21
CA PRO A 93 10.50 5.16 -17.68
C PRO A 93 9.76 5.03 -16.35
N ILE A 94 10.17 5.86 -15.39
CA ILE A 94 9.46 6.03 -14.12
C ILE A 94 8.11 6.68 -14.41
N ARG A 95 7.04 6.08 -13.89
CA ARG A 95 5.68 6.64 -13.98
C ARG A 95 5.62 7.99 -13.25
N ALA A 96 5.15 9.03 -13.93
CA ALA A 96 5.06 10.37 -13.34
C ALA A 96 4.10 10.44 -12.14
N GLU A 97 3.17 9.50 -12.05
CA GLU A 97 2.22 9.39 -10.94
C GLU A 97 2.79 8.62 -9.73
N ALA A 98 3.93 7.93 -9.86
CA ALA A 98 4.56 7.23 -8.75
C ALA A 98 5.24 8.24 -7.83
N ASP A 99 4.92 8.15 -6.53
CA ASP A 99 5.45 9.02 -5.49
C ASP A 99 6.02 8.25 -4.29
N HIS A 100 5.97 6.92 -4.33
CA HIS A 100 6.62 6.05 -3.35
C HIS A 100 7.33 4.90 -4.08
N PHE A 101 8.50 4.55 -3.56
CA PHE A 101 9.40 3.57 -4.15
C PHE A 101 9.91 2.64 -3.06
N ALA A 102 9.70 1.33 -3.23
CA ALA A 102 10.26 0.33 -2.32
C ALA A 102 11.42 -0.43 -2.95
N ASP A 103 12.32 -0.90 -2.12
CA ASP A 103 13.24 -1.95 -2.47
C ASP A 103 12.53 -3.27 -2.84
N GLU A 104 13.28 -4.25 -3.33
CA GLU A 104 12.71 -5.54 -3.78
C GLU A 104 11.96 -6.27 -2.67
N ASN A 105 12.38 -6.09 -1.42
CA ASN A 105 11.80 -6.75 -0.24
C ASN A 105 10.63 -5.98 0.38
N GLY A 106 10.50 -4.67 0.12
CA GLY A 106 9.51 -3.82 0.79
C GLY A 106 9.94 -3.32 2.17
N ASP A 107 11.20 -3.52 2.56
CA ASP A 107 11.76 -3.16 3.86
C ASP A 107 12.06 -1.65 3.97
N PHE A 108 12.33 -1.00 2.84
CA PHE A 108 12.57 0.44 2.78
C PHE A 108 11.68 1.11 1.74
N ILE A 109 11.00 2.18 2.16
CA ILE A 109 10.18 3.03 1.29
C ILE A 109 10.80 4.43 1.24
N GLY A 110 11.19 4.86 0.04
CA GLY A 110 11.64 6.23 -0.23
C GLY A 110 10.62 7.02 -1.07
N GLY A 111 10.70 8.34 -1.00
CA GLY A 111 9.92 9.24 -1.86
C GLY A 111 10.51 9.38 -3.27
N SER A 112 11.67 8.77 -3.54
CA SER A 112 12.29 8.76 -4.86
C SER A 112 13.18 7.53 -5.07
N VAL A 113 13.41 7.17 -6.34
CA VAL A 113 14.38 6.14 -6.73
C VAL A 113 15.78 6.42 -6.16
N SER A 114 16.23 7.69 -6.22
CA SER A 114 17.55 8.09 -5.68
C SER A 114 17.69 7.83 -4.19
N GLU A 115 16.61 8.01 -3.42
CA GLU A 115 16.59 7.76 -1.98
C GLU A 115 16.73 6.27 -1.67
N VAL A 116 15.98 5.42 -2.40
CA VAL A 116 16.09 3.95 -2.29
C VAL A 116 17.50 3.47 -2.65
N ILE A 117 18.08 3.97 -3.75
CA ILE A 117 19.46 3.63 -4.15
C ILE A 117 20.47 4.06 -3.07
N SER A 118 20.30 5.26 -2.50
CA SER A 118 21.19 5.78 -1.47
C SER A 118 21.12 4.93 -0.20
N HIS A 119 19.92 4.49 0.19
CA HIS A 119 19.72 3.55 1.29
C HIS A 119 20.49 2.24 1.03
N PHE A 120 20.33 1.65 -0.15
CA PHE A 120 21.05 0.43 -0.52
C PHE A 120 22.57 0.58 -0.54
N GLN A 121 23.10 1.62 -1.18
CA GLN A 121 24.54 1.86 -1.25
C GLN A 121 25.18 2.03 0.14
N SER A 122 24.41 2.47 1.13
CA SER A 122 24.87 2.57 2.51
C SER A 122 24.96 1.21 3.22
N ALA A 123 24.15 0.23 2.79
CA ALA A 123 24.05 -1.10 3.37
C ALA A 123 24.81 -2.19 2.59
N ASP A 124 25.08 -1.99 1.30
CA ASP A 124 25.68 -3.00 0.41
C ASP A 124 27.22 -2.91 0.37
N GLU A 125 27.86 -4.05 0.60
CA GLU A 125 29.32 -4.20 0.51
C GLU A 125 29.83 -4.04 -0.93
N ARG A 126 28.96 -4.21 -1.95
CA ARG A 126 29.25 -4.11 -3.39
C ARG A 126 29.24 -2.68 -3.94
N ARG A 127 29.33 -1.65 -3.10
CA ARG A 127 29.31 -0.23 -3.52
C ARG A 127 30.32 0.17 -4.62
N ASN A 128 31.31 -0.68 -4.91
CA ASN A 128 32.32 -0.45 -5.95
C ASN A 128 32.11 -1.31 -7.21
N GLU A 129 30.96 -1.99 -7.33
CA GLU A 129 30.61 -2.85 -8.46
C GLU A 129 29.37 -2.30 -9.19
N VAL A 130 29.15 -2.77 -10.43
CA VAL A 130 27.88 -2.54 -11.11
C VAL A 130 26.83 -3.41 -10.44
N ALA A 131 25.72 -2.82 -10.01
CA ALA A 131 24.63 -3.51 -9.34
C ALA A 131 23.29 -3.23 -10.03
N GLU A 132 22.47 -4.26 -10.19
CA GLU A 132 21.10 -4.15 -10.68
C GLU A 132 20.12 -4.30 -9.53
N PHE A 133 19.13 -3.42 -9.48
CA PHE A 133 18.10 -3.40 -8.45
C PHE A 133 16.73 -3.43 -9.09
N ARG A 134 15.83 -4.18 -8.47
CA ARG A 134 14.39 -4.07 -8.71
C ARG A 134 13.80 -3.14 -7.66
N ILE A 135 13.11 -2.11 -8.11
CA ILE A 135 12.41 -1.14 -7.26
C ILE A 135 10.93 -1.22 -7.59
N HIS A 136 10.08 -1.46 -6.58
CA HIS A 136 8.64 -1.37 -6.74
C HIS A 136 8.23 0.09 -6.68
N SER A 137 7.25 0.49 -7.48
CA SER A 137 6.76 1.87 -7.50
C SER A 137 5.26 1.91 -7.35
N TYR A 138 4.76 2.84 -6.54
CA TYR A 138 3.35 2.91 -6.19
C TYR A 138 2.91 4.34 -5.88
N HIS A 139 1.59 4.49 -5.75
CA HIS A 139 0.93 5.72 -5.36
C HIS A 139 -0.25 5.45 -4.43
N TRP A 140 -0.33 6.21 -3.34
CA TRP A 140 -1.55 6.32 -2.55
C TRP A 140 -2.24 7.66 -2.80
N GLY A 141 -3.43 7.61 -3.39
CA GLY A 141 -4.25 8.80 -3.61
C GLY A 141 -4.83 9.36 -2.32
N ASN A 142 -5.58 10.45 -2.44
CA ASN A 142 -6.20 11.11 -1.28
C ASN A 142 -7.11 10.18 -0.48
N ALA A 143 -7.03 10.28 0.84
CA ALA A 143 -7.86 9.50 1.74
C ALA A 143 -9.36 9.82 1.53
N LYS A 144 -10.19 8.79 1.48
CA LYS A 144 -11.63 8.86 1.31
C LYS A 144 -12.35 8.25 2.52
N PRO A 145 -13.46 8.85 2.98
CA PRO A 145 -14.22 8.34 4.11
C PRO A 145 -15.15 7.19 3.70
N PHE A 146 -15.22 6.17 4.54
CA PHE A 146 -16.15 5.05 4.43
C PHE A 146 -16.81 4.76 5.76
N ARG A 147 -18.13 4.60 5.77
CA ARG A 147 -18.92 4.27 6.96
C ARG A 147 -19.14 2.77 7.07
N LEU A 148 -18.94 2.22 8.26
CA LEU A 148 -19.23 0.83 8.54
C LEU A 148 -20.74 0.63 8.70
N GLU A 149 -21.32 -0.25 7.90
CA GLU A 149 -22.75 -0.52 7.88
C GLU A 149 -23.04 -2.02 7.81
N ILE A 150 -24.22 -2.42 8.30
CA ILE A 150 -24.71 -3.79 8.14
C ILE A 150 -25.64 -3.83 6.94
N SER A 151 -25.32 -4.65 5.96
CA SER A 151 -26.19 -4.89 4.82
C SER A 151 -27.51 -5.49 5.31
N ALA A 152 -28.63 -4.84 5.00
CA ALA A 152 -29.96 -5.34 5.38
C ALA A 152 -30.27 -6.69 4.76
N ASP A 153 -29.76 -6.95 3.55
CA ASP A 153 -30.03 -8.18 2.80
C ASP A 153 -29.17 -9.36 3.26
N THR A 154 -27.89 -9.11 3.57
CA THR A 154 -26.92 -10.17 3.87
C THR A 154 -26.58 -10.30 5.35
N GLY A 155 -26.93 -9.30 6.16
CA GLY A 155 -26.50 -9.19 7.56
C GLY A 155 -25.00 -9.01 7.75
N LYS A 156 -24.23 -8.84 6.67
CA LYS A 156 -22.77 -8.69 6.73
C LYS A 156 -22.36 -7.24 6.88
N ALA A 157 -21.30 -7.01 7.66
CA ALA A 157 -20.67 -5.70 7.72
C ALA A 157 -19.91 -5.38 6.43
N HIS A 158 -19.98 -4.12 6.04
CA HIS A 158 -19.31 -3.58 4.87
C HIS A 158 -19.08 -2.08 5.04
N PHE A 159 -18.07 -1.56 4.37
CA PHE A 159 -17.77 -0.14 4.30
C PHE A 159 -18.45 0.49 3.09
N ASN A 160 -19.28 1.51 3.32
CA ASN A 160 -19.93 2.30 2.27
C ASN A 160 -19.24 3.67 2.11
N PRO A 161 -18.95 4.14 0.88
CA PRO A 161 -18.41 5.47 0.68
C PRO A 161 -19.32 6.53 1.28
N VAL A 162 -18.73 7.54 1.92
CA VAL A 162 -19.45 8.73 2.38
C VAL A 162 -19.06 9.89 1.46
N ASP A 163 -20.03 10.67 1.01
CA ASP A 163 -19.70 11.91 0.31
C ASP A 163 -18.95 12.84 1.27
N ALA A 164 -17.77 13.29 0.85
CA ALA A 164 -17.10 14.40 1.51
C ALA A 164 -17.91 15.65 1.17
N GLY A 165 -18.83 16.03 2.07
CA GLY A 165 -19.62 17.25 1.96
C GLY A 165 -18.79 18.52 1.90
#